data_AF-A0A933L7W6-F1
#
_entry.id   AF-A0A933L7W6-F1
#
_cell.length_a   1.000
_cell.length_b   1.000
_cell.length_c   1.000
_cell.angle_alpha   90.00
_cell.angle_beta   90.00
_cell.angle_gamma   90.00
#
_symmetry.space_group_name_H-M   'P 1'
#
loop_
_entity.id
_entity.type
_entity.pdbx_description
1 polymer ?
#
loop_
_entity_poly.entity_id
_entity_poly.type
_entity_poly.pdbx_seq_one_letter_code
_entity_poly.pdbx_strand_id
1 'polypeptide(L)'
;MDRYFSVFSVVLFSFFFNIEINAKWISQNSQTPMKVQFQVVKSDQKEIQVSFELPGFEVTPIEILGENFIQVSVPDLTSIEEKGFPALPKFNKDLLVPFDTQTMSLEVIEKEWKVYDLGVVAPSRGTLTDLPPNFGSKNN
;
A
#
# COMPACT_ATOMS: atom_id res chain seq x y z
N MET A 1 41.69 -27.43 15.16
CA MET A 1 40.75 -26.30 15.35
C MET A 1 39.60 -26.32 14.34
N ASP A 2 39.74 -27.03 13.23
CA ASP A 2 38.83 -26.97 12.08
C ASP A 2 37.43 -27.57 12.32
N ARG A 3 37.30 -28.58 13.18
CA ARG A 3 35.99 -29.17 13.54
C ARG A 3 35.12 -28.23 14.37
N TYR A 4 35.71 -27.46 15.28
CA TYR A 4 34.95 -26.50 16.10
C TYR A 4 34.54 -25.28 15.27
N PHE A 5 35.36 -24.87 14.30
CA PHE A 5 35.03 -23.81 13.35
C PHE A 5 33.87 -24.21 12.43
N SER A 6 33.86 -25.46 11.95
CA SER A 6 32.77 -25.99 11.12
C SER A 6 31.45 -26.13 11.90
N VAL A 7 31.49 -26.64 13.13
CA VAL A 7 30.28 -26.73 13.99
C VAL A 7 29.76 -25.35 14.35
N PHE A 8 30.64 -24.40 14.67
CA PHE A 8 30.27 -23.01 14.94
C PHE A 8 29.61 -22.35 13.72
N SER A 9 30.12 -22.60 12.51
CA SER A 9 29.54 -22.09 11.26
C SER A 9 28.14 -22.65 10.98
N VAL A 10 27.89 -23.94 11.25
CA VAL A 10 26.56 -24.56 11.06
C VAL A 10 25.54 -24.02 12.07
N VAL A 11 25.95 -23.82 13.33
CA VAL A 11 25.09 -23.22 14.38
C VAL A 11 24.78 -21.76 14.04
N LEU A 12 25.77 -20.99 13.56
CA LEU A 12 25.59 -19.60 13.17
C LEU A 12 24.64 -19.47 11.96
N PHE A 13 24.77 -20.34 10.95
CA PHE A 13 23.90 -20.34 9.77
C PHE A 13 22.44 -20.72 10.10
N SER A 14 22.24 -21.60 11.09
CA SER A 14 20.91 -22.00 11.57
C SER A 14 20.19 -20.87 12.33
N PHE A 15 20.94 -19.92 12.91
CA PHE A 15 20.37 -18.81 13.69
C PHE A 15 19.82 -17.69 12.81
N PHE A 16 20.30 -17.55 11.57
CA PHE A 16 19.87 -16.48 10.65
C PHE A 16 18.60 -16.81 9.85
N PHE A 17 18.02 -18.01 9.97
CA PHE A 17 16.97 -18.48 9.05
C PHE A 17 15.52 -18.15 9.47
N ASN A 18 15.29 -17.29 10.47
CA ASN A 18 13.95 -17.01 10.99
C ASN A 18 13.55 -15.54 10.82
N ILE A 19 13.53 -15.02 9.60
CA ILE A 19 12.86 -13.74 9.31
C ILE A 19 11.79 -14.00 8.25
N GLU A 20 10.62 -14.46 8.69
CA GLU A 20 9.43 -14.57 7.85
C GLU A 20 8.64 -13.25 7.90
N ILE A 21 9.01 -12.29 7.06
CA ILE A 21 8.14 -11.16 6.72
C ILE A 21 7.09 -11.64 5.71
N ASN A 22 6.04 -12.30 6.20
CA ASN A 22 5.00 -12.83 5.33
C ASN A 22 3.94 -11.75 5.03
N ALA A 23 3.92 -11.25 3.80
CA ALA A 23 2.81 -10.46 3.29
C ALA A 23 1.60 -11.37 3.07
N LYS A 24 0.44 -10.99 3.62
CA LYS A 24 -0.81 -11.75 3.54
C LYS A 24 -1.83 -11.06 2.63
N TRP A 25 -2.29 -11.76 1.60
CA TRP A 25 -3.42 -11.30 0.78
C TRP A 25 -4.75 -11.51 1.52
N ILE A 26 -5.56 -10.45 1.57
CA ILE A 26 -6.94 -10.47 2.06
C ILE A 26 -7.86 -10.31 0.85
N SER A 27 -8.51 -11.42 0.48
CA SER A 27 -9.42 -11.47 -0.67
C SER A 27 -10.77 -10.82 -0.37
N GLN A 28 -11.29 -10.04 -1.32
CA GLN A 28 -12.71 -9.67 -1.37
C GLN A 28 -13.46 -10.48 -2.42
N ASN A 29 -12.93 -10.53 -3.64
CA ASN A 29 -13.51 -11.28 -4.76
C ASN A 29 -12.46 -12.11 -5.55
N SER A 30 -11.16 -11.95 -5.25
CA SER A 30 -10.06 -12.63 -5.92
C SER A 30 -9.18 -13.39 -4.92
N GLN A 31 -8.90 -14.66 -5.21
CA GLN A 31 -8.05 -15.51 -4.37
C GLN A 31 -6.55 -15.21 -4.52
N THR A 32 -6.17 -14.48 -5.57
CA THR A 32 -4.78 -14.08 -5.85
C THR A 32 -4.64 -12.56 -5.87
N PRO A 33 -3.45 -12.01 -5.55
CA PRO A 33 -3.17 -10.59 -5.68
C PRO A 33 -3.58 -10.06 -7.06
N MET A 34 -4.41 -9.03 -7.06
CA MET A 34 -4.98 -8.44 -8.26
C MET A 34 -5.06 -6.92 -8.12
N LYS A 35 -4.81 -6.23 -9.23
CA LYS A 35 -4.93 -4.78 -9.34
C LYS A 35 -6.40 -4.37 -9.21
N VAL A 36 -6.63 -3.12 -8.82
CA VAL A 36 -7.96 -2.50 -8.87
C VAL A 36 -8.58 -2.67 -10.24
N GLN A 37 -9.86 -3.02 -10.26
CA GLN A 37 -10.65 -3.05 -11.49
C GLN A 37 -11.37 -1.71 -11.65
N PHE A 38 -11.23 -1.10 -12.82
CA PHE A 38 -11.83 0.19 -13.13
C PHE A 38 -12.49 0.13 -14.50
N GLN A 39 -13.75 0.54 -14.57
CA GLN A 39 -14.54 0.53 -15.80
C GLN A 39 -15.32 1.83 -15.95
N VAL A 40 -15.37 2.36 -17.17
CA VAL A 40 -16.35 3.37 -17.57
C VAL A 40 -17.63 2.63 -17.96
N VAL A 41 -18.69 2.78 -17.15
CA VAL A 41 -19.99 2.14 -17.35
C VAL A 41 -20.80 2.91 -18.39
N LYS A 42 -20.72 4.24 -18.34
CA LYS A 42 -21.40 5.14 -19.26
C LYS A 42 -20.53 6.37 -19.50
N SER A 43 -20.51 6.87 -20.73
CA SER A 43 -19.86 8.13 -21.07
C SER A 43 -20.67 8.82 -22.17
N ASP A 44 -21.27 9.95 -21.84
CA ASP A 44 -21.94 10.83 -22.80
C ASP A 44 -21.52 12.30 -22.60
N GLN A 45 -22.19 13.23 -23.29
CA GLN A 45 -21.85 14.66 -23.22
C GLN A 45 -22.21 15.31 -21.86
N LYS A 46 -23.05 14.66 -21.05
CA LYS A 46 -23.59 15.21 -19.80
C LYS A 46 -22.96 14.53 -18.58
N GLU A 47 -22.74 13.23 -18.65
CA GLU A 47 -22.23 12.46 -17.52
C GLU A 47 -21.27 11.34 -17.93
N ILE A 48 -20.37 11.02 -17.00
CA ILE A 48 -19.50 9.86 -17.06
C ILE A 48 -19.75 9.05 -15.80
N GLN A 49 -20.26 7.83 -15.96
CA GLN A 49 -20.43 6.89 -14.87
C GLN A 49 -19.28 5.90 -14.88
N VAL A 50 -18.63 5.77 -13.73
CA VAL A 50 -17.49 4.87 -13.54
C VAL A 50 -17.80 3.87 -12.43
N SER A 51 -17.24 2.68 -12.54
CA SER A 51 -17.24 1.65 -11.52
C SER A 51 -15.80 1.34 -11.11
N PHE A 52 -15.61 1.16 -9.81
CA PHE A 52 -14.35 0.81 -9.17
C PHE A 52 -14.60 -0.39 -8.28
N GLU A 53 -13.75 -1.41 -8.39
CA GLU A 53 -13.81 -2.60 -7.55
C GLU A 53 -12.41 -2.95 -7.02
N LEU A 54 -12.35 -3.14 -5.70
CA LEU A 54 -11.14 -3.56 -4.99
C LEU A 54 -11.18 -5.08 -4.81
N PRO A 55 -10.36 -5.86 -5.53
CA PRO A 55 -10.45 -7.31 -5.46
C PRO A 55 -9.91 -7.92 -4.16
N GLY A 56 -9.06 -7.15 -3.48
CA GLY A 56 -8.40 -7.49 -2.23
C GLY A 56 -7.21 -6.56 -1.99
N PHE A 57 -6.46 -6.82 -0.94
CA PHE A 57 -5.27 -6.05 -0.57
C PHE A 57 -4.27 -6.93 0.18
N GLU A 58 -3.00 -6.55 0.17
CA GLU A 58 -1.93 -7.18 0.93
C GLU A 58 -1.74 -6.47 2.27
N VAL A 59 -1.44 -7.26 3.30
CA VAL A 59 -1.10 -6.78 4.64
C VAL A 59 0.25 -7.36 5.02
N THR A 60 1.20 -6.48 5.31
CA THR A 60 2.55 -6.85 5.72
C THR A 60 2.81 -6.32 7.12
N PRO A 61 3.14 -7.17 8.11
CA PRO A 61 3.54 -6.69 9.42
C PRO A 61 4.90 -5.99 9.32
N ILE A 62 5.03 -4.84 9.96
CA ILE A 62 6.28 -4.07 10.01
C ILE A 62 6.53 -3.55 11.42
N GLU A 63 7.79 -3.33 11.77
CA GLU A 63 8.19 -2.74 13.04
C GLU A 63 8.76 -1.34 12.81
N ILE A 64 8.29 -0.34 13.57
CA ILE A 64 8.79 1.02 13.54
C ILE A 64 9.11 1.42 14.97
N LEU A 65 10.39 1.70 15.26
CA LEU A 65 10.85 2.16 16.58
C LEU A 65 10.47 1.22 17.76
N GLY A 66 10.38 -0.09 17.54
CA GLY A 66 9.99 -1.05 18.57
C GLY A 66 8.49 -1.31 18.67
N GLU A 67 7.68 -0.62 17.87
CA GLU A 67 6.23 -0.79 17.82
C GLU A 67 5.80 -1.54 16.55
N ASN A 68 4.80 -2.42 16.70
CA ASN A 68 4.27 -3.22 15.62
C ASN A 68 3.16 -2.47 14.88
N PHE A 69 3.31 -2.39 13.56
CA PHE A 69 2.34 -1.82 12.64
C PHE A 69 2.03 -2.79 11.50
N ILE A 70 1.01 -2.44 10.72
CA ILE A 70 0.74 -3.08 9.44
C ILE A 70 0.94 -2.09 8.30
N GLN A 71 1.51 -2.57 7.20
CA GLN A 71 1.49 -1.91 5.92
C GLN A 71 0.39 -2.53 5.06
N VAL A 72 -0.44 -1.68 4.46
CA VAL A 72 -1.49 -2.11 3.52
C VAL A 72 -1.05 -1.73 2.11
N SER A 73 -1.03 -2.70 1.18
CA SER A 73 -0.69 -2.47 -0.22
C SER A 73 -1.72 -3.07 -1.16
N VAL A 74 -1.85 -2.47 -2.34
CA VAL A 74 -2.63 -3.01 -3.45
C VAL A 74 -1.74 -2.93 -4.68
N PRO A 75 -1.69 -3.97 -5.54
CA PRO A 75 -0.89 -3.94 -6.75
C PRO A 75 -1.12 -2.66 -7.58
N ASP A 76 -0.03 -2.03 -8.01
CA ASP A 76 0.05 -0.78 -8.78
C ASP A 76 -0.46 0.50 -8.08
N LEU A 77 -0.81 0.46 -6.79
CA LEU A 77 -1.18 1.66 -6.05
C LEU A 77 -0.03 2.20 -5.21
N THR A 78 0.01 3.51 -5.08
CA THR A 78 0.90 4.22 -4.15
C THR A 78 0.14 4.57 -2.87
N SER A 79 0.84 4.73 -1.76
CA SER A 79 0.21 5.16 -0.50
C SER A 79 -0.05 6.67 -0.47
N ILE A 80 -0.99 7.09 0.38
CA ILE A 80 -1.18 8.50 0.74
C ILE A 80 0.11 9.03 1.41
N GLU A 81 0.59 10.17 0.93
CA GLU A 81 1.87 10.78 1.36
C GLU A 81 1.69 11.83 2.47
N GLU A 82 0.52 11.93 3.10
CA GLU A 82 0.31 12.91 4.17
C GLU A 82 1.01 12.44 5.45
N LYS A 83 2.13 13.11 5.78
CA LYS A 83 3.01 12.72 6.90
C LYS A 83 2.24 12.56 8.21
N GLY A 84 2.43 11.43 8.87
CA GLY A 84 1.81 11.11 10.16
C GLY A 84 0.40 10.51 10.07
N PHE A 85 -0.27 10.58 8.91
CA PHE A 85 -1.54 9.89 8.69
C PHE A 85 -1.32 8.44 8.24
N PRO A 86 -2.28 7.52 8.42
CA PRO A 86 -2.17 6.14 7.93
C PRO A 86 -1.79 6.05 6.45
N ALA A 87 -0.76 5.26 6.13
CA ALA A 87 -0.24 5.09 4.77
C ALA A 87 -1.11 4.15 3.92
N LEU A 88 -2.37 4.54 3.66
CA LEU A 88 -3.31 3.73 2.89
C LEU A 88 -3.08 3.84 1.37
N PRO A 89 -3.33 2.77 0.59
CA PRO A 89 -3.27 2.81 -0.87
C PRO A 89 -4.25 3.83 -1.46
N LYS A 90 -3.79 4.59 -2.46
CA LYS A 90 -4.56 5.59 -3.20
C LYS A 90 -4.69 5.17 -4.65
N PHE A 91 -5.92 5.14 -5.15
CA PHE A 91 -6.20 4.95 -6.56
C PHE A 91 -6.37 6.32 -7.25
N ASN A 92 -5.70 6.50 -8.38
CA ASN A 92 -5.85 7.68 -9.23
C ASN A 92 -6.02 7.22 -10.67
N LYS A 93 -6.92 7.88 -11.41
CA LYS A 93 -7.13 7.59 -12.83
C LYS A 93 -7.48 8.87 -13.56
N ASP A 94 -6.83 9.08 -14.70
CA ASP A 94 -7.16 10.16 -15.61
C ASP A 94 -8.40 9.78 -16.43
N LEU A 95 -9.33 10.72 -16.55
CA LEU A 95 -10.56 10.57 -17.32
C LEU A 95 -10.71 11.74 -18.29
N LEU A 96 -11.10 11.42 -19.52
CA LEU A 96 -11.43 12.42 -20.52
C LEU A 96 -12.81 12.98 -20.24
N VAL A 97 -12.88 14.30 -20.09
CA VAL A 97 -14.11 15.03 -19.78
C VAL A 97 -14.52 15.85 -21.00
N PRO A 98 -15.82 15.94 -21.35
CA PRO A 98 -16.29 16.81 -22.42
C PRO A 98 -15.82 18.26 -22.25
N PHE A 99 -15.37 18.87 -23.34
CA PHE A 99 -14.74 20.19 -23.33
C PHE A 99 -15.68 21.33 -22.90
N ASP A 100 -16.99 21.18 -23.14
CA ASP A 100 -18.01 22.21 -22.86
C ASP A 100 -18.54 22.17 -21.40
N THR A 101 -17.86 21.44 -20.52
CA THR A 101 -18.27 21.30 -19.11
C THR A 101 -17.61 22.39 -18.26
N GLN A 102 -18.36 23.44 -17.90
CA GLN A 102 -17.82 24.55 -17.08
C GLN A 102 -17.63 24.17 -15.61
N THR A 103 -18.35 23.18 -15.09
CA THR A 103 -18.23 22.71 -13.71
C THR A 103 -18.51 21.23 -13.65
N MET A 104 -17.60 20.50 -13.01
CA MET A 104 -17.77 19.07 -12.74
C MET A 104 -18.20 18.86 -11.29
N SER A 105 -19.08 17.89 -11.08
CA SER A 105 -19.41 17.39 -9.75
C SER A 105 -19.24 15.89 -9.73
N LEU A 106 -18.85 15.36 -8.58
CA LEU A 106 -18.71 13.93 -8.34
C LEU A 106 -19.75 13.52 -7.31
N GLU A 107 -20.52 12.48 -7.64
CA GLU A 107 -21.50 11.88 -6.76
C GLU A 107 -21.24 10.38 -6.66
N VAL A 108 -21.31 9.84 -5.43
CA VAL A 108 -21.24 8.40 -5.19
C VAL A 108 -22.63 7.81 -5.29
N ILE A 109 -22.91 7.14 -6.41
CA ILE A 109 -24.23 6.53 -6.70
C ILE A 109 -24.44 5.28 -5.85
N GLU A 110 -23.39 4.44 -5.73
CA GLU A 110 -23.43 3.18 -5.00
C GLU A 110 -22.08 2.94 -4.30
N LYS A 111 -22.14 2.28 -3.14
CA LYS A 111 -20.94 1.92 -2.38
C LYS A 111 -21.18 0.67 -1.54
N GLU A 112 -20.23 -0.25 -1.59
CA GLU A 112 -20.14 -1.40 -0.69
C GLU A 112 -18.76 -1.40 -0.05
N TRP A 113 -18.69 -1.73 1.25
CA TRP A 113 -17.44 -1.89 1.95
C TRP A 113 -17.53 -2.96 3.02
N LYS A 114 -16.36 -3.44 3.45
CA LYS A 114 -16.21 -4.36 4.58
C LYS A 114 -15.24 -3.77 5.58
N VAL A 115 -15.51 -4.03 6.86
CA VAL A 115 -14.64 -3.61 7.96
C VAL A 115 -13.75 -4.77 8.34
N TYR A 116 -12.45 -4.50 8.50
CA TYR A 116 -11.46 -5.47 8.92
C TYR A 116 -10.75 -4.94 10.17
N ASP A 117 -10.58 -5.81 11.17
CA ASP A 117 -9.76 -5.53 12.34
C ASP A 117 -8.40 -6.22 12.15
N LEU A 118 -7.39 -5.43 11.76
CA LEU A 118 -6.08 -5.91 11.31
C LEU A 118 -4.92 -5.36 12.14
N GLY A 119 -5.20 -4.47 13.10
CA GLY A 119 -4.19 -3.72 13.85
C GLY A 119 -3.96 -2.30 13.31
N VAL A 120 -2.89 -1.67 13.80
CA VAL A 120 -2.60 -0.25 13.55
C VAL A 120 -1.83 -0.09 12.24
N VAL A 121 -2.40 0.68 11.31
CA VAL A 121 -1.73 0.98 10.03
C VAL A 121 -0.55 1.92 10.27
N ALA A 122 0.57 1.60 9.64
CA ALA A 122 1.79 2.40 9.72
C ALA A 122 1.53 3.84 9.25
N PRO A 123 2.09 4.84 9.95
CA PRO A 123 2.00 6.22 9.52
C PRO A 123 2.82 6.46 8.24
N SER A 124 2.32 7.33 7.39
CA SER A 124 2.99 7.78 6.18
C SER A 124 4.20 8.63 6.53
N ARG A 125 5.28 8.43 5.77
CA ARG A 125 6.56 9.12 5.98
C ARG A 125 6.59 10.53 5.41
N GLY A 126 5.55 10.94 4.67
CA GLY A 126 5.57 12.20 3.94
C GLY A 126 6.19 12.08 2.55
N THR A 127 6.26 13.19 1.84
CA THR A 127 7.04 13.31 0.61
C THR A 127 8.52 13.54 0.96
N LEU A 128 9.45 13.28 0.03
CA LEU A 128 10.88 13.52 0.23
C LEU A 128 11.22 14.97 0.64
N THR A 129 10.39 15.95 0.26
CA THR A 129 10.52 17.35 0.67
C THR A 129 10.33 17.56 2.18
N ASP A 130 9.64 16.64 2.87
CA ASP A 130 9.40 16.72 4.31
C ASP A 130 10.60 16.23 5.15
N LEU A 131 11.68 15.79 4.48
CA LEU A 131 12.94 15.46 5.11
C LEU A 131 13.71 16.75 5.43
N PRO A 132 14.30 16.89 6.63
CA PRO A 132 15.15 18.02 6.92
C PRO A 132 16.36 18.06 5.96
N PRO A 133 16.84 19.25 5.57
CA PRO A 133 17.78 19.46 4.47
C PRO A 133 19.14 18.75 4.60
N ASN A 134 19.48 18.21 5.78
CA ASN A 134 20.75 17.55 6.07
C ASN A 134 20.69 16.02 6.12
N PHE A 135 19.66 15.38 5.56
CA PHE A 135 19.55 13.91 5.57
C PHE A 135 20.65 13.16 4.78
N GLY A 136 21.48 13.86 4.02
CA GLY A 136 22.59 13.28 3.22
C GLY A 136 24.00 13.76 3.59
N SER A 137 24.17 14.60 4.61
CA SER A 137 25.50 15.09 5.02
C SER A 137 25.88 14.52 6.37
N LYS A 138 26.43 13.30 6.36
CA LYS A 138 27.29 12.81 7.44
C LYS A 138 28.67 12.50 6.86
N ASN A 139 29.55 13.47 7.04
CA ASN A 139 30.94 13.36 7.50
C ASN A 139 31.77 12.16 6.97
N ASN A 140 32.72 12.47 6.09
CA ASN A 140 33.99 11.74 5.98
C ASN A 140 34.85 11.96 7.22
#